data_AF-A0A952C9Y2-F1
#
_entry.id   AF-A0A952C9Y2-F1
#
_cell.length_a   1.000
_cell.length_b   1.000
_cell.length_c   1.000
_cell.angle_alpha   90.00
_cell.angle_beta   90.00
_cell.angle_gamma   90.00
#
_symmetry.space_group_name_H-M   'P 1'
#
loop_
_entity.id
_entity.type
_entity.pdbx_description
1 polymer ?
#
loop_
_entity_poly.entity_id
_entity_poly.type
_entity_poly.pdbx_seq_one_letter_code
_entity_poly.pdbx_strand_id
1 'polypeptide(L)'
;MDIFIILLSLTFLMLVAYRGFSVILFAPVAAMLAVAFTNPSLVPVFFSGIFMEKLAGFVKLYFPVFLLGAIFGKLIEISGYAKSIAYFIVRLIGEKRAMLTIVVVCAILTYGGVSLF
;
A
#
# COMPACT_ATOMS: atom_id res chain seq x y z
N MET A 1 -1.00 0.99 -30.14
CA MET A 1 -2.17 0.48 -29.38
C MET A 1 -1.80 0.19 -27.92
N ASP A 2 -0.51 0.10 -27.60
CA ASP A 2 -0.02 -0.36 -26.30
C ASP A 2 -0.31 0.61 -25.14
N ILE A 3 -0.22 1.92 -25.39
CA ILE A 3 -0.56 2.95 -24.39
C ILE A 3 -2.02 2.83 -23.93
N PHE A 4 -2.94 2.55 -24.86
CA PHE A 4 -4.35 2.39 -24.54
C PHE A 4 -4.59 1.17 -23.64
N ILE A 5 -3.92 0.05 -23.93
CA ILE A 5 -4.00 -1.18 -23.13
C ILE A 5 -3.46 -0.93 -21.71
N ILE A 6 -2.34 -0.22 -21.59
CA ILE A 6 -1.76 0.17 -20.29
C ILE A 6 -2.74 1.03 -19.50
N LEU A 7 -3.30 2.07 -20.12
CA LEU A 7 -4.27 2.94 -19.48
C LEU A 7 -5.51 2.16 -19.03
N LEU A 8 -6.03 1.26 -19.87
CA LEU A 8 -7.19 0.42 -19.55
C LEU A 8 -6.93 -0.48 -18.34
N SER A 9 -5.80 -1.20 -18.31
CA SER A 9 -5.43 -2.05 -17.18
C SER A 9 -5.17 -1.26 -15.90
N LEU A 10 -4.56 -0.07 -16.02
CA LEU A 10 -4.32 0.81 -14.88
C LEU A 10 -5.62 1.38 -14.31
N THR A 11 -6.52 1.87 -15.17
CA THR A 11 -7.84 2.36 -14.77
C THR A 11 -8.65 1.25 -14.11
N PHE A 12 -8.62 0.03 -14.64
CA PHE A 12 -9.23 -1.13 -14.00
C PHE A 12 -8.68 -1.34 -12.58
N LEU A 13 -7.36 -1.37 -12.40
CA LEU A 13 -6.74 -1.55 -11.08
C LEU A 13 -7.13 -0.43 -10.11
N MET A 14 -7.12 0.82 -10.56
CA MET A 14 -7.53 1.98 -9.74
C MET A 14 -9.00 1.88 -9.31
N LEU A 15 -9.92 1.55 -10.21
CA LEU A 15 -11.34 1.41 -9.90
C LEU A 15 -11.58 0.32 -8.85
N VAL A 16 -10.88 -0.80 -8.96
CA VAL A 16 -10.97 -1.90 -8.00
C VAL A 16 -10.38 -1.51 -6.66
N ALA A 17 -9.23 -0.82 -6.63
CA ALA A 17 -8.60 -0.32 -5.42
C ALA A 17 -9.50 0.69 -4.67
N TYR A 18 -10.12 1.64 -5.38
CA TYR A 18 -11.04 2.61 -4.78
C TYR A 18 -12.33 1.98 -4.25
N ARG A 19 -12.70 0.79 -4.73
CA ARG A 19 -13.82 0.01 -4.17
C ARG A 19 -13.44 -0.82 -2.95
N GLY A 20 -12.22 -0.67 -2.42
CA GLY A 20 -11.76 -1.33 -1.20
C GLY A 20 -11.30 -2.77 -1.39
N PHE A 21 -11.16 -3.24 -2.63
CA PHE A 21 -10.58 -4.56 -2.89
C PHE A 21 -9.05 -4.52 -2.70
N SER A 22 -8.48 -5.65 -2.27
CA SER A 22 -7.04 -5.76 -2.06
C SER A 22 -6.26 -5.61 -3.37
N VAL A 23 -5.41 -4.59 -3.43
CA VAL A 23 -4.52 -4.33 -4.57
C VAL A 23 -3.59 -5.51 -4.83
N ILE A 24 -3.17 -6.24 -3.78
CA ILE A 24 -2.30 -7.42 -3.89
C ILE A 24 -2.97 -8.52 -4.74
N LEU A 25 -4.29 -8.69 -4.59
CA LEU A 25 -5.04 -9.70 -5.33
C LEU A 25 -5.30 -9.29 -6.79
N PHE A 26 -5.55 -8.01 -7.04
CA PHE A 26 -5.98 -7.52 -8.35
C PHE A 26 -4.84 -6.98 -9.23
N ALA A 27 -3.68 -6.66 -8.66
CA ALA A 27 -2.49 -6.30 -9.44
C ALA A 27 -2.05 -7.41 -10.43
N PRO A 28 -1.99 -8.71 -10.05
CA PRO A 28 -1.74 -9.78 -11.02
C PRO A 28 -2.82 -9.83 -12.12
N VAL A 29 -4.09 -9.67 -11.75
CA VAL A 29 -5.21 -9.70 -12.71
C VAL A 29 -5.07 -8.56 -13.72
N ALA A 30 -4.82 -7.34 -13.27
CA ALA A 30 -4.63 -6.17 -14.13
C ALA A 30 -3.41 -6.31 -15.05
N ALA A 31 -2.29 -6.84 -14.51
CA ALA A 31 -1.09 -7.11 -15.29
C ALA A 31 -1.36 -8.17 -16.37
N MET A 32 -2.05 -9.26 -16.03
CA MET A 32 -2.37 -10.32 -16.98
C MET A 32 -3.41 -9.88 -18.01
N LEU A 33 -4.36 -9.00 -17.65
CA LEU A 33 -5.26 -8.36 -18.62
C LEU A 33 -4.49 -7.56 -19.67
N ALA A 34 -3.46 -6.80 -19.26
CA ALA A 34 -2.62 -6.06 -20.22
C ALA A 34 -1.93 -7.01 -21.21
N VAL A 35 -1.38 -8.12 -20.70
CA VAL A 35 -0.74 -9.15 -21.54
C VAL A 35 -1.77 -9.82 -22.45
N ALA A 36 -2.96 -10.14 -21.95
CA ALA A 36 -4.02 -10.78 -22.71
C ALA A 36 -4.49 -9.92 -23.89
N PHE A 37 -4.61 -8.61 -23.71
CA PHE A 37 -4.95 -7.69 -24.81
C PHE A 37 -3.82 -7.47 -25.81
N THR A 38 -2.58 -7.82 -25.47
CA THR A 38 -1.42 -7.69 -26.35
C THR A 38 -1.15 -9.00 -27.09
N ASN A 39 -0.99 -10.10 -26.35
CA ASN A 39 -0.87 -11.46 -26.86
C ASN A 39 -1.34 -12.48 -25.81
N PRO A 40 -2.54 -13.07 -25.99
CA PRO A 40 -3.12 -14.03 -25.05
C PRO A 40 -2.24 -15.25 -24.74
N SER A 41 -1.46 -15.74 -25.71
CA SER A 41 -0.65 -16.95 -25.50
C SER A 41 0.51 -16.74 -24.53
N LEU A 42 0.88 -15.49 -24.27
CA LEU A 42 1.99 -15.13 -23.38
C LEU A 42 1.57 -14.98 -21.92
N VAL A 43 0.28 -14.98 -21.60
CA VAL A 43 -0.23 -14.77 -20.22
C VAL A 43 0.41 -15.74 -19.21
N PRO A 44 0.48 -17.07 -19.45
CA PRO A 44 1.08 -18.00 -18.49
C PRO A 44 2.58 -17.74 -18.29
N VAL A 45 3.30 -17.40 -19.37
CA VAL A 45 4.75 -17.16 -19.36
C VAL A 45 5.07 -15.85 -18.63
N PHE A 46 4.29 -14.79 -18.86
CA PHE A 46 4.47 -13.52 -18.16
C PHE A 46 4.09 -13.61 -16.69
N PHE A 47 3.07 -14.40 -16.35
CA PHE A 47 2.69 -14.63 -14.96
C PHE A 47 3.83 -15.27 -14.17
N SER A 48 4.34 -16.42 -14.63
CA SER A 48 5.37 -17.18 -13.90
C SER A 48 6.77 -16.59 -14.06
N GLY A 49 7.16 -16.20 -15.27
CA GLY A 49 8.53 -15.80 -15.59
C GLY A 49 8.85 -14.33 -15.36
N ILE A 50 7.85 -13.46 -15.19
CA ILE A 50 8.10 -12.02 -14.96
C ILE A 50 7.40 -11.57 -13.69
N PHE A 51 6.08 -11.70 -13.62
CA PHE A 51 5.32 -11.17 -12.50
C PHE A 51 5.71 -11.85 -11.17
N MET A 52 5.72 -13.18 -11.13
CA MET A 52 6.09 -13.94 -9.93
C MET A 52 7.56 -13.73 -9.52
N GLU A 53 8.49 -13.66 -10.47
CA GLU A 53 9.90 -13.39 -10.14
C GLU A 53 10.08 -12.00 -9.51
N LYS A 54 9.45 -10.97 -10.09
CA LYS A 54 9.50 -9.61 -9.54
C LYS A 54 8.80 -9.53 -8.18
N LEU A 55 7.67 -10.21 -8.02
CA LEU A 55 6.97 -10.30 -6.74
C LEU A 55 7.84 -10.97 -5.67
N ALA A 56 8.44 -12.13 -5.98
CA ALA A 56 9.30 -12.86 -5.06
C ALA A 56 10.54 -12.04 -4.67
N GLY A 57 11.15 -11.34 -5.64
CA GLY A 57 12.24 -10.41 -5.39
C GLY A 57 11.84 -9.27 -4.45
N PHE A 58 10.67 -8.67 -4.67
CA PHE A 58 10.13 -7.62 -3.81
C PHE A 58 9.89 -8.14 -2.38
N VAL A 59 9.19 -9.27 -2.23
CA VAL A 59 8.93 -9.88 -0.92
C VAL A 59 10.25 -10.18 -0.23
N LYS A 60 11.21 -10.81 -0.91
CA LYS A 60 12.53 -11.12 -0.33
C LYS A 60 13.24 -9.87 0.23
N LEU A 61 13.20 -8.75 -0.50
CA LEU A 61 13.90 -7.53 -0.13
C LEU A 61 13.19 -6.74 0.99
N TYR A 62 11.87 -6.63 0.92
CA TYR A 62 11.10 -5.72 1.78
C TYR A 62 10.36 -6.41 2.93
N PHE A 63 10.19 -7.73 2.89
CA PHE A 63 9.47 -8.46 3.93
C PHE A 63 10.04 -8.22 5.34
N PRO A 64 11.36 -8.26 5.59
CA PRO A 64 11.87 -7.98 6.94
C PRO A 64 11.50 -6.58 7.44
N VAL A 65 11.58 -5.57 6.56
CA VAL A 65 11.25 -4.19 6.91
C VAL A 65 9.75 -4.03 7.18
N PHE A 66 8.90 -4.62 6.36
CA PHE A 66 7.44 -4.59 6.58
C PHE A 66 7.02 -5.37 7.82
N LEU A 67 7.62 -6.54 8.08
CA LEU A 67 7.33 -7.33 9.27
C LEU A 67 7.71 -6.56 10.54
N LEU A 68 8.92 -6.00 10.59
CA LEU A 68 9.36 -5.21 11.73
C LEU A 68 8.52 -3.94 11.89
N GLY A 69 8.17 -3.26 10.79
CA GLY A 69 7.29 -2.10 10.80
C GLY A 69 5.88 -2.43 11.33
N ALA A 70 5.31 -3.57 10.92
CA ALA A 70 4.02 -4.05 11.42
C ALA A 70 4.06 -4.41 12.91
N ILE A 71 5.10 -5.10 13.36
CA ILE A 71 5.30 -5.43 14.78
C ILE A 71 5.46 -4.15 15.60
N PHE A 72 6.31 -3.22 15.16
CA PHE A 72 6.53 -1.95 15.84
C PHE A 72 5.27 -1.09 15.91
N GLY A 73 4.53 -0.99 14.81
CA GLY A 73 3.24 -0.31 14.77
C GLY A 73 2.26 -0.92 15.79
N LYS A 74 2.20 -2.26 15.86
CA LYS A 74 1.34 -2.94 16.84
C LYS A 74 1.79 -2.71 18.28
N LEU A 75 3.09 -2.73 18.54
CA LEU A 75 3.66 -2.46 19.86
C LEU A 75 3.33 -1.05 20.36
N ILE A 76 3.44 -0.04 19.49
CA ILE A 76 3.08 1.35 19.80
C ILE A 76 1.58 1.53 20.05
N GLU A 77 0.75 0.77 19.32
CA GLU A 77 -0.70 0.75 19.52
C GLU A 77 -1.05 0.17 20.91
N ILE A 78 -0.55 -1.03 21.23
CA ILE A 78 -0.90 -1.73 22.48
C ILE A 78 -0.26 -1.10 23.72
N SER A 79 0.90 -0.43 23.59
CA SER A 79 1.53 0.28 24.72
C SER A 79 0.78 1.56 25.11
N GLY A 80 -0.15 2.02 24.26
CA GLY A 80 -0.86 3.29 24.46
C GLY A 80 -0.04 4.53 24.10
N TYR A 81 1.19 4.37 23.59
CA TYR A 81 2.04 5.50 23.18
C TYR A 81 1.40 6.31 22.06
N ALA A 82 0.81 5.65 21.05
CA ALA A 82 0.07 6.35 19.99
C ALA A 82 -1.04 7.24 20.56
N LYS A 83 -1.80 6.74 21.55
CA LYS A 83 -2.90 7.49 22.17
C LYS A 83 -2.40 8.67 22.99
N SER A 84 -1.32 8.51 23.73
CA SER A 84 -0.70 9.58 24.53
C SER A 84 -0.20 10.72 23.64
N ILE A 85 0.53 10.38 22.56
CA ILE A 85 1.03 11.36 21.58
C ILE A 85 -0.14 12.09 20.92
N ALA A 86 -1.16 11.36 20.47
CA ALA A 86 -2.34 11.96 19.85
C ALA A 86 -3.03 12.96 20.79
N TYR A 87 -3.24 12.59 22.06
CA TYR A 87 -3.87 13.48 23.04
C TYR A 87 -3.02 14.72 23.34
N PHE A 88 -1.69 14.57 23.44
CA PHE A 88 -0.78 15.70 23.61
C PHE A 88 -0.88 16.69 22.44
N ILE A 89 -0.87 16.21 21.20
CA ILE A 89 -0.96 17.08 20.01
C ILE A 89 -2.35 17.73 19.91
N VAL A 90 -3.43 17.02 20.23
CA VAL A 90 -4.79 17.59 20.30
C VAL A 90 -4.86 18.74 21.30
N ARG A 91 -4.26 18.59 22.49
CA ARG A 91 -4.22 19.67 23.50
C ARG A 91 -3.40 20.87 23.06
N LEU A 92 -2.31 20.65 22.32
CA LEU A 92 -1.42 21.70 21.85
C LEU A 92 -2.05 22.54 20.73
N ILE A 93 -2.69 21.88 19.76
CA ILE A 93 -3.21 22.52 18.53
C ILE A 93 -4.67 22.95 18.69
N GLY A 94 -5.45 22.18 19.46
CA GLY A 94 -6.87 22.39 19.70
C GLY A 94 -7.79 21.67 18.72
N GLU A 95 -8.97 21.31 19.22
CA GLU A 95 -9.98 20.50 18.50
C GLU A 95 -10.56 21.22 17.27
N LYS A 96 -10.55 22.55 17.26
CA LYS A 96 -11.03 23.37 16.13
C LYS A 96 -10.24 23.15 14.84
N ARG A 97 -9.03 22.59 14.92
CA ARG A 97 -8.14 22.32 13.78
C ARG A 97 -7.92 20.82 13.56
N ALA A 98 -8.98 20.03 13.68
CA ALA A 98 -8.92 18.56 13.62
C ALA A 98 -8.11 18.00 12.44
N MET A 99 -8.29 18.51 11.22
CA MET A 99 -7.50 18.04 10.07
C MET A 99 -6.00 18.26 10.24
N LEU A 100 -5.58 19.44 10.71
CA LEU A 100 -4.16 19.74 10.94
C LEU A 100 -3.60 18.85 12.05
N THR A 101 -4.37 18.66 13.13
CA THR A 101 -4.03 17.77 14.23
C THR A 101 -3.79 16.33 13.74
N ILE A 102 -4.69 15.78 12.92
CA ILE A 102 -4.54 14.42 12.36
C ILE A 102 -3.28 14.33 11.50
N VAL A 103 -3.06 15.29 10.59
CA VAL A 103 -1.88 15.31 9.72
C VAL A 103 -0.58 15.35 10.53
N VAL A 104 -0.51 16.18 11.58
CA VAL A 104 0.66 16.28 12.46
C VAL A 104 0.87 15.00 13.26
N VAL A 105 -0.19 14.40 13.82
CA VAL A 105 -0.10 13.13 14.53
C VAL A 105 0.40 12.02 13.60
N CYS A 106 -0.17 11.90 12.41
CA CYS A 106 0.29 10.94 11.40
C CYS A 106 1.76 11.19 11.04
N ALA A 107 2.16 12.43 10.76
CA ALA A 107 3.53 12.76 10.41
C ALA A 107 4.53 12.39 11.52
N ILE A 108 4.21 12.68 12.79
CA ILE A 108 5.07 12.34 13.94
C ILE A 108 5.15 10.83 14.13
N LEU A 109 4.03 10.12 14.11
CA LEU A 109 4.01 8.67 14.30
C LEU A 109 4.74 7.96 13.16
N THR A 110 4.55 8.40 11.92
CA THR A 110 5.24 7.84 10.76
C THR A 110 6.72 8.16 10.73
N TYR A 111 7.12 9.37 11.13
CA TYR A 111 8.53 9.69 11.34
C TYR A 111 9.15 8.83 12.45
N GLY A 112 8.37 8.52 13.49
CA GLY A 112 8.75 7.60 14.56
C GLY A 112 8.82 6.13 14.16
N GLY A 113 8.54 5.78 12.89
CA GLY A 113 8.61 4.42 12.37
C GLY A 113 7.29 3.65 12.38
N VAL A 114 6.17 4.28 12.78
CA VAL A 114 4.83 3.67 12.66
C VAL A 114 4.45 3.67 11.19
N SER A 115 4.47 2.49 10.57
CA SER A 115 4.05 2.31 9.19
C SER A 115 2.61 2.79 9.00
N LEU A 116 2.39 3.63 7.99
CA LEU A 116 1.07 3.99 7.44
C LEU A 116 0.63 3.01 6.34
N PHE A 117 1.48 2.04 5.98
CA PHE A 117 1.20 0.95 5.05
C PHE A 117 0.53 -0.22 5.74
#